data_AF-A0A0D1Z1N8-F1
#
_entry.id   AF-A0A0D1Z1N8-F1
#
_cell.length_a   1.000
_cell.length_b   1.000
_cell.length_c   1.000
_cell.angle_alpha   90.00
_cell.angle_beta   90.00
_cell.angle_gamma   90.00
#
_symmetry.space_group_name_H-M   'P 1'
#
loop_
_entity.id
_entity.type
_entity.pdbx_description
1 polymer ?
#
loop_
_entity_poly.entity_id
_entity_poly.type
_entity_poly.pdbx_seq_one_letter_code
_entity_poly.pdbx_strand_id
1 'polypeptide(L)'
;MGNKVYVTEHTLSYTSISNKSPQGLQCLKSLFFQYDSLNPSRMELNHLLAPDFQDNTNGSDRNVGREETIDAMVDSRTTYTKHQIDLKHAWCIENSGSSHTVFFEAARFMLMEGDSDWTKVPISGRIEVKIKENRFKMKDAIAQITSRRMTSDASQLVRRDVQRLSSMPLSPAETPFSPRETPLSPAETPSSTSQPPTTRYNFPSASELPAIHTTSQKPDDTLPAYNSPSRDVDTINGSPTFVSGSSSEPLEKS
;
A
#
# COMPACT_ATOMS: atom_id res chain seq x y z
N MET A 1 -31.14 -15.90 18.03
CA MET A 1 -31.04 -15.75 16.56
C MET A 1 -29.57 -15.57 16.23
N GLY A 2 -28.96 -16.51 15.50
CA GLY A 2 -27.54 -16.37 15.11
C GLY A 2 -27.41 -15.28 14.06
N ASN A 3 -26.49 -14.33 14.27
CA ASN A 3 -26.15 -13.35 13.24
C ASN A 3 -25.54 -14.10 12.06
N LYS A 4 -26.20 -14.03 10.89
CA LYS A 4 -25.63 -14.56 9.65
C LYS A 4 -24.44 -13.68 9.27
N VAL A 5 -23.26 -14.28 9.20
CA VAL A 5 -22.04 -13.65 8.68
C VAL A 5 -21.99 -13.93 7.18
N TYR A 6 -21.86 -12.89 6.36
CA TYR A 6 -21.69 -13.02 4.91
C TYR A 6 -20.21 -12.83 4.57
N VAL A 7 -19.68 -13.72 3.72
CA VAL A 7 -18.30 -13.65 3.24
C VAL A 7 -18.33 -13.53 1.72
N THR A 8 -17.70 -12.48 1.21
CA THR A 8 -17.54 -12.25 -0.23
C THR A 8 -16.06 -12.32 -0.58
N GLU A 9 -15.73 -13.19 -1.53
CA GLU A 9 -14.38 -13.32 -2.08
C GLU A 9 -14.23 -12.50 -3.37
N HIS A 10 -13.03 -11.96 -3.58
CA HIS A 10 -12.64 -11.23 -4.78
C HIS A 10 -11.22 -11.64 -5.19
N THR A 11 -11.07 -12.16 -6.41
CA THR A 11 -9.80 -12.72 -6.92
C THR A 11 -9.27 -11.99 -8.17
N LEU A 12 -9.94 -10.91 -8.56
CA LEU A 12 -9.56 -10.10 -9.73
C LEU A 12 -8.82 -8.83 -9.29
N SER A 13 -8.46 -7.99 -10.27
CA SER A 13 -7.97 -6.62 -10.05
C SER A 13 -8.76 -5.85 -8.99
N TYR A 14 -8.11 -5.03 -8.18
CA TYR A 14 -8.83 -4.09 -7.32
C TYR A 14 -9.67 -3.09 -8.13
N THR A 15 -9.29 -2.78 -9.38
CA THR A 15 -10.05 -1.88 -10.26
C THR A 15 -11.40 -2.47 -10.69
N SER A 16 -11.49 -3.80 -10.73
CA SER A 16 -12.71 -4.54 -11.10
C SER A 16 -13.73 -4.66 -9.96
N ILE A 17 -13.37 -4.27 -8.72
CA ILE A 17 -14.32 -4.21 -7.61
C ILE A 17 -15.44 -3.24 -7.99
N SER A 18 -16.66 -3.76 -8.01
CA SER A 18 -17.84 -3.04 -8.49
C SER A 18 -18.46 -2.18 -7.39
N ASN A 19 -19.33 -1.24 -7.79
CA ASN A 19 -20.17 -0.48 -6.86
C ASN A 19 -21.26 -1.33 -6.18
N LYS A 20 -21.48 -2.57 -6.65
CA LYS A 20 -22.38 -3.55 -6.04
C LYS A 20 -21.68 -4.46 -5.03
N SER A 21 -20.34 -4.43 -4.99
CA SER A 21 -19.56 -5.22 -4.03
C SER A 21 -19.78 -4.69 -2.61
N PRO A 22 -19.55 -5.50 -1.56
CA PRO A 22 -19.62 -5.03 -0.18
C PRO A 22 -18.78 -3.77 0.05
N GLN A 23 -19.27 -2.86 0.91
CA GLN A 23 -18.64 -1.57 1.18
C GLN A 23 -17.17 -1.70 1.62
N GLY A 24 -16.83 -2.77 2.35
CA GLY A 24 -15.44 -3.11 2.68
C GLY A 24 -14.52 -3.21 1.45
N LEU A 25 -14.94 -3.95 0.41
CA LEU A 25 -14.17 -4.06 -0.84
C LEU A 25 -14.12 -2.73 -1.59
N GLN A 26 -15.20 -1.95 -1.56
CA GLN A 26 -15.21 -0.61 -2.16
C GLN A 26 -14.19 0.32 -1.46
N CYS A 27 -14.09 0.28 -0.14
CA CYS A 27 -13.05 1.00 0.61
C CYS A 27 -11.64 0.51 0.24
N LEU A 28 -11.42 -0.80 0.10
CA LEU A 28 -10.14 -1.36 -0.34
C LEU A 28 -9.76 -0.83 -1.74
N LYS A 29 -10.71 -0.83 -2.68
CA LYS A 29 -10.52 -0.26 -4.03
C LYS A 29 -10.11 1.21 -3.96
N SER A 30 -10.83 2.02 -3.19
CA SER A 30 -10.50 3.45 -3.03
C SER A 30 -9.12 3.65 -2.41
N LEU A 31 -8.76 2.85 -1.41
CA LEU A 31 -7.43 2.91 -0.79
C LEU A 31 -6.32 2.59 -1.79
N PHE A 32 -6.45 1.49 -2.54
CA PHE A 32 -5.45 1.08 -3.54
C PHE A 32 -5.38 2.06 -4.70
N PHE A 33 -6.52 2.65 -5.10
CA PHE A 33 -6.53 3.74 -6.06
C PHE A 33 -5.71 4.94 -5.60
N GLN A 34 -5.79 5.35 -4.32
CA GLN A 34 -4.95 6.42 -3.80
C GLN A 34 -3.46 6.04 -3.77
N TYR A 35 -3.15 4.77 -3.51
CA TYR A 35 -1.77 4.27 -3.60
C TYR A 35 -1.18 4.31 -5.01
N ASP A 36 -1.99 4.08 -6.04
CA ASP A 36 -1.54 4.04 -7.44
C ASP A 36 -1.65 5.41 -8.13
N SER A 37 -2.45 6.33 -7.59
CA SER A 37 -2.58 7.69 -8.11
C SER A 37 -1.24 8.42 -8.10
N LEU A 38 -0.87 9.05 -9.21
CA LEU A 38 0.30 9.94 -9.26
C LEU A 38 0.15 11.14 -8.31
N ASN A 39 -1.09 11.55 -8.04
CA ASN A 39 -1.43 12.65 -7.14
C ASN A 39 -2.49 12.17 -6.13
N PRO A 40 -2.08 11.52 -5.02
CA PRO A 40 -3.01 11.11 -3.97
C PRO A 40 -3.76 12.32 -3.41
N SER A 41 -5.08 12.23 -3.32
CA SER A 41 -5.91 13.32 -2.84
C SER A 41 -6.04 13.27 -1.33
N ARG A 42 -5.51 14.29 -0.65
CA ARG A 42 -5.69 14.46 0.80
C ARG A 42 -7.17 14.48 1.18
N MET A 43 -8.02 15.10 0.36
CA MET A 43 -9.46 15.20 0.60
C MET A 43 -10.14 13.83 0.55
N GLU A 44 -9.84 13.04 -0.49
CA GLU A 44 -10.40 11.68 -0.64
C GLU A 44 -9.94 10.77 0.50
N LEU A 45 -8.66 10.86 0.89
CA LEU A 45 -8.13 10.10 2.02
C LEU A 45 -8.78 10.50 3.35
N ASN A 46 -9.09 11.80 3.53
CA ASN A 46 -9.83 12.27 4.70
C ASN A 46 -11.28 11.75 4.76
N HIS A 47 -11.92 11.55 3.60
CA HIS A 47 -13.23 10.93 3.53
C HIS A 47 -13.18 9.42 3.78
N LEU A 48 -12.16 8.76 3.22
CA LEU A 48 -11.97 7.31 3.31
C LEU A 48 -11.54 6.83 4.71
N LEU A 49 -10.65 7.56 5.38
CA LEU A 49 -10.10 7.19 6.68
C LEU A 49 -10.89 7.89 7.81
N ALA A 50 -11.37 7.11 8.77
CA ALA A 50 -12.09 7.63 9.92
C ALA A 50 -11.18 8.54 10.78
N PRO A 51 -11.72 9.53 11.51
CA PRO A 51 -10.91 10.43 12.34
C PRO A 51 -10.06 9.71 13.40
N ASP A 52 -10.54 8.58 13.90
CA ASP A 52 -9.88 7.70 14.88
C ASP A 52 -9.06 6.57 14.22
N PHE A 53 -8.74 6.70 12.93
CA PHE A 53 -8.02 5.68 12.17
C PHE A 53 -6.65 5.35 12.78
N GLN A 54 -6.37 4.05 12.85
CA GLN A 54 -5.10 3.50 13.30
C GLN A 54 -4.49 2.58 12.24
N ASP A 55 -3.25 2.87 11.86
CA ASP A 55 -2.44 2.03 11.01
C ASP A 55 -1.34 1.32 11.79
N ASN A 56 -1.14 0.05 11.47
CA ASN A 56 -0.09 -0.79 12.05
C ASN A 56 0.59 -1.57 10.93
N THR A 57 1.89 -1.35 10.75
CA THR A 57 2.67 -2.03 9.71
C THR A 57 3.73 -2.93 10.35
N ASN A 58 3.87 -4.16 9.84
CA ASN A 58 4.88 -5.14 10.24
C ASN A 58 4.89 -5.49 11.74
N GLY A 59 3.74 -5.38 12.42
CA GLY A 59 3.64 -5.67 13.85
C GLY A 59 4.40 -4.66 14.73
N SER A 60 4.65 -3.45 14.22
CA SER A 60 5.20 -2.34 15.00
C SER A 60 4.38 -2.10 16.27
N ASP A 61 5.04 -1.90 17.41
CA ASP A 61 4.37 -1.51 18.66
C ASP A 61 3.74 -0.11 18.58
N ARG A 62 4.21 0.71 17.62
CA ARG A 62 3.67 2.04 17.34
C ARG A 62 2.52 1.94 16.34
N ASN A 63 1.36 2.45 16.74
CA ASN A 63 0.27 2.75 15.82
C ASN A 63 0.45 4.15 15.23
N VAL A 64 0.19 4.27 13.93
CA VAL A 64 0.26 5.50 13.16
C VAL A 64 -1.15 6.06 13.01
N GLY A 65 -1.30 7.36 13.26
CA GLY A 65 -2.60 8.03 13.15
C GLY A 65 -3.00 8.35 11.71
N ARG A 66 -4.23 8.85 11.55
CA ARG A 66 -4.77 9.27 10.25
C ARG A 66 -3.88 10.26 9.51
N GLU A 67 -3.56 11.40 10.11
CA GLU A 67 -2.81 12.47 9.42
C GLU A 67 -1.44 12.00 8.98
N GLU A 68 -0.70 11.34 9.86
CA GLU A 68 0.64 10.81 9.55
C GLU A 68 0.58 9.78 8.42
N THR A 69 -0.45 8.93 8.38
CA THR A 69 -0.65 7.98 7.27
C THR A 69 -0.91 8.71 5.95
N ILE A 70 -1.73 9.76 5.97
CA ILE A 70 -2.04 10.56 4.80
C ILE A 70 -0.80 11.30 4.31
N ASP A 71 -0.04 11.91 5.21
CA ASP A 71 1.24 12.58 4.92
C ASP A 71 2.20 11.59 4.28
N ALA A 72 2.42 10.43 4.89
CA ALA A 72 3.28 9.38 4.34
C ALA A 72 2.85 8.91 2.93
N MET A 73 1.54 8.82 2.67
CA MET A 73 1.04 8.46 1.33
C MET A 73 1.31 9.55 0.30
N VAL A 74 1.07 10.82 0.64
CA VAL A 74 1.31 11.96 -0.24
C VAL A 74 2.82 12.16 -0.47
N ASP A 75 3.60 12.19 0.60
CA ASP A 75 5.04 12.42 0.59
C ASP A 75 5.81 11.30 -0.10
N SER A 76 5.26 10.07 -0.13
CA SER A 76 5.91 8.96 -0.85
C SER A 76 6.15 9.27 -2.33
N ARG A 77 5.41 10.21 -2.93
CA ARG A 77 5.61 10.65 -4.32
C ARG A 77 6.90 11.43 -4.55
N THR A 78 7.52 11.94 -3.49
CA THR A 78 8.85 12.56 -3.57
C THR A 78 9.95 11.52 -3.76
N THR A 79 9.74 10.29 -3.26
CA THR A 79 10.75 9.21 -3.33
C THR A 79 10.49 8.25 -4.49
N TYR A 80 9.22 8.02 -4.80
CA TYR A 80 8.78 7.04 -5.78
C TYR A 80 7.98 7.72 -6.89
N THR A 81 8.46 7.57 -8.12
CA THR A 81 7.86 8.20 -9.31
C THR A 81 6.62 7.46 -9.78
N LYS A 82 6.54 6.15 -9.53
CA LYS A 82 5.38 5.32 -9.89
C LYS A 82 5.08 4.28 -8.81
N HIS A 83 3.79 4.02 -8.66
CA HIS A 83 3.26 2.94 -7.84
C HIS A 83 2.22 2.16 -8.64
N GLN A 84 2.19 0.85 -8.41
CA GLN A 84 1.14 -0.01 -8.93
C GLN A 84 0.87 -1.11 -7.91
N ILE A 85 -0.40 -1.36 -7.60
CA ILE A 85 -0.82 -2.47 -6.75
C ILE A 85 -1.49 -3.53 -7.61
N ASP A 86 -0.96 -4.75 -7.50
CA ASP A 86 -1.58 -5.95 -8.04
C ASP A 86 -2.26 -6.74 -6.92
N LEU A 87 -3.59 -6.67 -6.87
CA LEU A 87 -4.40 -7.41 -5.91
C LEU A 87 -4.49 -8.87 -6.36
N LYS A 88 -4.06 -9.80 -5.49
CA LYS A 88 -4.18 -11.23 -5.74
C LYS A 88 -5.53 -11.76 -5.26
N HIS A 89 -5.81 -11.53 -3.98
CA HIS A 89 -7.01 -12.05 -3.32
C HIS A 89 -7.49 -11.05 -2.27
N ALA A 90 -8.81 -10.94 -2.10
CA ALA A 90 -9.41 -10.25 -0.98
C ALA A 90 -10.68 -10.98 -0.50
N TRP A 91 -10.90 -10.99 0.81
CA TRP A 91 -12.11 -11.51 1.43
C TRP A 91 -12.74 -10.43 2.29
N CYS A 92 -14.00 -10.14 2.05
CA CYS A 92 -14.79 -9.23 2.87
C CYS A 92 -15.78 -10.02 3.72
N ILE A 93 -15.66 -9.86 5.04
CA ILE A 93 -16.56 -10.43 6.03
C ILE A 93 -17.49 -9.33 6.53
N GLU A 94 -18.78 -9.51 6.35
CA GLU A 94 -19.85 -8.63 6.84
C GLU A 94 -20.26 -9.12 8.24
N ASN A 95 -19.64 -8.56 9.27
CA ASN A 95 -19.82 -8.99 10.66
C ASN A 95 -21.17 -8.54 11.23
N SER A 96 -21.54 -7.31 10.90
CA SER A 96 -22.83 -6.68 11.22
C SER A 96 -23.21 -5.76 10.06
N GLY A 97 -24.47 -5.34 9.96
CA GLY A 97 -24.88 -4.33 8.97
C GLY A 97 -24.15 -2.98 9.08
N SER A 98 -23.30 -2.81 10.10
CA SER A 98 -22.52 -1.59 10.38
C SER A 98 -21.00 -1.78 10.36
N SER A 99 -20.50 -3.02 10.15
CA SER A 99 -19.06 -3.29 10.21
C SER A 99 -18.62 -4.42 9.28
N HIS A 100 -17.61 -4.13 8.47
CA HIS A 100 -16.99 -5.08 7.56
C HIS A 100 -15.52 -5.23 7.91
N THR A 101 -14.99 -6.45 7.80
CA THR A 101 -13.55 -6.72 7.89
C THR A 101 -13.08 -7.22 6.53
N VAL A 102 -12.01 -6.65 5.98
CA VAL A 102 -11.45 -7.11 4.71
C VAL A 102 -10.04 -7.61 4.92
N PHE A 103 -9.77 -8.83 4.48
CA PHE A 103 -8.45 -9.41 4.37
C PHE A 103 -7.99 -9.31 2.92
N PHE A 104 -6.71 -9.04 2.68
CA PHE A 104 -6.18 -8.96 1.32
C PHE A 104 -4.75 -9.46 1.23
N GLU A 105 -4.40 -9.93 0.03
CA GLU A 105 -3.05 -10.22 -0.41
C GLU A 105 -2.79 -9.52 -1.74
N ALA A 106 -1.67 -8.81 -1.83
CA ALA A 106 -1.31 -8.05 -3.01
C ALA A 106 0.22 -7.98 -3.18
N ALA A 107 0.66 -7.41 -4.30
CA ALA A 107 2.02 -6.97 -4.50
C ALA A 107 2.01 -5.49 -4.89
N ARG A 108 2.79 -4.68 -4.19
CA ARG A 108 3.04 -3.29 -4.55
C ARG A 108 4.32 -3.23 -5.38
N PHE A 109 4.22 -2.69 -6.58
CA PHE A 109 5.35 -2.37 -7.43
C PHE A 109 5.65 -0.89 -7.29
N MET A 110 6.91 -0.56 -7.03
CA MET A 110 7.34 0.83 -6.86
C MET A 110 8.57 1.10 -7.70
N LEU A 111 8.55 2.23 -8.40
CA LEU A 111 9.69 2.74 -9.14
C LEU A 111 10.25 3.94 -8.38
N MET A 112 11.48 3.81 -7.90
CA MET A 112 12.18 4.90 -7.22
C MET A 112 12.65 5.94 -8.22
N GLU A 113 12.81 7.19 -7.77
CA GLU A 113 13.44 8.21 -8.59
C GLU A 113 14.86 7.79 -9.00
N GLY A 114 15.19 7.99 -10.27
CA GLY A 114 16.46 7.61 -10.88
C GLY A 114 16.62 6.12 -11.19
N ASP A 115 15.64 5.28 -10.87
CA ASP A 115 15.67 3.84 -11.21
C ASP A 115 15.00 3.55 -12.55
N SER A 116 15.45 2.49 -13.22
CA SER A 116 14.74 1.88 -14.35
C SER A 116 13.84 0.73 -13.91
N ASP A 117 14.15 0.12 -12.76
CA ASP A 117 13.59 -1.17 -12.38
C ASP A 117 12.51 -1.05 -11.30
N TRP A 118 11.42 -1.78 -11.52
CA TRP A 118 10.38 -1.91 -10.52
C TRP A 118 10.86 -2.76 -9.34
N THR A 119 10.63 -2.26 -8.13
CA THR A 119 10.76 -3.06 -6.91
C THR A 119 9.41 -3.64 -6.54
N LYS A 120 9.34 -4.97 -6.49
CA LYS A 120 8.16 -5.71 -6.03
C LYS A 120 8.22 -5.87 -4.51
N VAL A 121 7.17 -5.42 -3.83
CA VAL A 121 6.97 -5.53 -2.39
C VAL A 121 5.68 -6.31 -2.14
N PRO A 122 5.79 -7.60 -1.78
CA PRO A 122 4.63 -8.37 -1.32
C PRO A 122 4.00 -7.69 -0.10
N ILE A 123 2.67 -7.56 -0.11
CA ILE A 123 1.91 -7.03 0.99
C ILE A 123 0.70 -7.92 1.30
N SER A 124 0.35 -8.03 2.56
CA SER A 124 -0.93 -8.60 2.98
C SER A 124 -1.44 -7.82 4.18
N GLY A 125 -2.74 -7.89 4.43
CA GLY A 125 -3.29 -7.10 5.52
C GLY A 125 -4.76 -7.32 5.79
N ARG A 126 -5.21 -6.56 6.76
CA ARG A 126 -6.57 -6.49 7.27
C ARG A 126 -6.98 -5.03 7.38
N ILE A 127 -8.15 -4.68 6.87
CA ILE A 127 -8.80 -3.39 7.14
C ILE A 127 -10.12 -3.61 7.85
N GLU A 128 -10.38 -2.75 8.84
CA GLU A 128 -11.68 -2.64 9.50
C GLU A 128 -12.42 -1.45 8.91
N VAL A 129 -13.67 -1.69 8.50
CA VAL A 129 -14.53 -0.70 7.86
C VAL A 129 -15.80 -0.54 8.67
N LYS A 130 -16.08 0.71 9.06
CA LYS A 130 -17.31 1.10 9.74
C LYS A 130 -18.26 1.73 8.74
N ILE A 131 -19.50 1.24 8.74
CA ILE A 131 -20.57 1.72 7.88
C ILE A 131 -21.55 2.49 8.75
N LYS A 132 -21.75 3.76 8.43
CA LYS A 132 -22.70 4.64 9.08
C LYS A 132 -23.80 4.99 8.09
N GLU A 133 -25.05 4.77 8.48
CA GLU A 133 -26.18 5.25 7.70
C GLU A 133 -26.13 6.78 7.59
N ASN A 134 -26.27 7.27 6.36
CA ASN A 134 -26.32 8.70 6.13
C ASN A 134 -27.72 9.22 6.44
N ARG A 135 -27.88 9.79 7.63
CA ARG A 135 -29.16 10.36 8.10
C ARG A 135 -29.67 11.54 7.24
N PHE A 136 -28.83 12.10 6.36
CA PHE A 136 -29.16 13.28 5.55
C PHE A 136 -29.43 12.96 4.07
N LYS A 137 -28.92 11.84 3.55
CA LYS A 137 -29.21 11.35 2.20
C LYS A 137 -29.65 9.90 2.29
N MET A 138 -30.93 9.63 2.03
CA MET A 138 -31.59 8.32 2.05
C MET A 138 -30.96 7.23 1.15
N LYS A 139 -29.79 7.44 0.52
CA LYS A 139 -29.24 6.50 -0.47
C LYS A 139 -27.80 6.03 -0.29
N ASP A 140 -26.93 6.78 0.39
CA ASP A 140 -25.51 6.40 0.44
C ASP A 140 -25.02 6.29 1.88
N ALA A 141 -24.93 5.06 2.39
CA ALA A 141 -24.22 4.80 3.63
C ALA A 141 -22.76 5.27 3.51
N ILE A 142 -22.24 5.91 4.54
CA ILE A 142 -20.85 6.37 4.60
C ILE A 142 -20.02 5.22 5.16
N ALA A 143 -19.13 4.66 4.34
CA ALA A 143 -18.17 3.65 4.75
C ALA A 143 -16.79 4.28 4.94
N GLN A 144 -16.17 4.06 6.10
CA GLN A 144 -14.83 4.58 6.42
C GLN A 144 -13.97 3.49 7.02
N ILE A 145 -12.67 3.52 6.70
CA ILE A 145 -11.67 2.62 7.28
C ILE A 145 -11.31 3.14 8.67
N THR A 146 -11.50 2.32 9.70
CA THR A 146 -11.18 2.65 11.10
C THR A 146 -9.84 2.07 11.54
N SER A 147 -9.39 0.99 10.92
CA SER A 147 -8.06 0.46 11.19
C SER A 147 -7.51 -0.27 9.98
N ARG A 148 -6.19 -0.21 9.83
CA ARG A 148 -5.44 -1.04 8.89
C ARG A 148 -4.31 -1.73 9.65
N ARG A 149 -4.16 -3.03 9.41
CA ARG A 149 -2.97 -3.79 9.81
C ARG A 149 -2.38 -4.42 8.56
N MET A 150 -1.11 -4.14 8.28
CA MET A 150 -0.46 -4.59 7.06
C MET A 150 0.90 -5.20 7.38
N THR A 151 1.28 -6.22 6.63
CA THR A 151 2.65 -6.71 6.56
C THR A 151 3.19 -6.45 5.15
N SER A 152 4.47 -6.11 5.07
CA SER A 152 5.16 -5.79 3.84
C SER A 152 6.61 -6.25 3.91
N ASP A 153 7.05 -6.96 2.86
CA ASP A 153 8.46 -7.33 2.71
C ASP A 153 9.19 -6.25 1.91
N ALA A 154 9.69 -5.25 2.64
CA ALA A 154 10.46 -4.14 2.09
C ALA A 154 11.97 -4.44 1.98
N SER A 155 12.41 -5.69 2.20
CA SER A 155 13.84 -6.03 2.25
C SER A 155 14.59 -5.65 0.97
N GLN A 156 13.95 -5.78 -0.19
CA GLN A 156 14.55 -5.37 -1.48
C GLN A 156 14.73 -3.86 -1.61
N LEU A 157 13.79 -3.06 -1.09
CA LEU A 157 13.93 -1.61 -1.06
C LEU A 157 15.10 -1.20 -0.20
N VAL A 158 15.17 -1.74 1.02
CA VAL A 158 16.25 -1.45 1.97
C VAL A 158 17.61 -1.80 1.36
N ARG A 159 17.73 -2.95 0.69
CA ARG A 159 18.98 -3.34 0.00
C ARG A 159 19.36 -2.33 -1.09
N ARG A 160 18.40 -1.87 -1.90
CA ARG A 160 18.67 -0.88 -2.94
C ARG A 160 19.04 0.49 -2.36
N ASP A 161 18.36 0.94 -1.31
CA ASP A 161 18.67 2.21 -0.64
C ASP A 161 20.10 2.20 -0.06
N VAL A 162 20.49 1.11 0.61
CA VAL A 162 21.86 0.94 1.13
C VAL A 162 22.88 0.96 0.00
N GLN A 163 22.61 0.28 -1.12
CA GLN A 163 23.49 0.28 -2.29
C GLN A 163 23.67 1.70 -2.86
N ARG A 164 22.59 2.48 -2.99
CA ARG A 164 22.66 3.88 -3.46
C ARG A 164 23.53 4.73 -2.56
N LEU A 165 23.30 4.67 -1.24
CA LEU A 165 24.10 5.40 -0.26
C LEU A 165 25.59 5.01 -0.30
N SER A 166 25.89 3.73 -0.54
CA SER A 166 27.27 3.25 -0.66
C SER A 166 27.95 3.64 -1.99
N SER A 167 27.16 3.91 -3.04
CA SER A 167 27.65 4.30 -4.37
C SER A 167 27.82 5.81 -4.55
N MET A 168 27.32 6.62 -3.60
CA MET A 168 27.65 8.04 -3.59
C MET A 168 29.13 8.20 -3.25
N PRO A 169 29.92 8.92 -4.07
CA PRO A 169 31.30 9.16 -3.74
C PRO A 169 31.34 9.91 -2.40
N LEU A 170 31.99 9.31 -1.40
CA LEU A 170 32.57 10.10 -0.33
C LEU A 170 33.44 11.14 -1.03
N SER A 171 33.05 12.40 -0.99
CA SER A 171 33.90 13.52 -1.43
C SER A 171 35.32 13.24 -0.94
N PRO A 172 36.35 13.43 -1.78
CA PRO A 172 37.68 12.94 -1.49
C PRO A 172 38.09 13.46 -0.13
N ALA A 173 38.35 12.53 0.78
CA ALA A 173 39.12 12.81 1.97
C ALA A 173 40.45 13.40 1.50
N GLU A 174 40.60 14.72 1.62
CA GLU A 174 41.92 15.30 1.55
C GLU A 174 42.75 14.76 2.71
N THR A 175 43.87 14.19 2.29
CA THR A 175 44.88 13.41 3.00
C THR A 175 45.58 14.14 4.18
N PRO A 176 46.40 13.42 4.98
CA PRO A 176 46.66 13.70 6.38
C PRO A 176 47.92 14.56 6.67
N PHE A 177 48.04 14.97 7.95
CA PHE A 177 49.21 15.55 8.65
C PHE A 177 49.63 17.00 8.32
N SER A 178 49.36 17.92 9.27
CA SER A 178 50.42 18.52 10.09
C SER A 178 49.84 19.25 11.32
N PRO A 179 50.46 19.16 12.51
CA PRO A 179 49.96 19.74 13.74
C PRO A 179 50.33 21.22 13.78
N ARG A 180 49.36 22.11 14.06
CA ARG A 180 49.70 23.45 14.51
C ARG A 180 48.70 23.95 15.55
N GLU A 181 49.29 24.37 16.64
CA GLU A 181 48.72 24.67 17.94
C GLU A 181 47.68 25.81 17.88
N THR A 182 46.58 25.60 18.60
CA THR A 182 45.70 26.62 19.19
C THR A 182 46.52 27.66 19.98
N PRO A 183 46.03 28.91 20.22
CA PRO A 183 44.86 29.07 21.09
C PRO A 183 43.93 30.31 20.92
N LEU A 184 42.72 30.11 21.47
CA LEU A 184 41.79 31.05 22.13
C LEU A 184 40.79 31.90 21.30
N SER A 185 39.50 31.57 21.54
CA SER A 185 38.19 32.20 21.22
C SER A 185 38.03 33.67 21.75
N PRO A 186 36.86 34.38 21.66
CA PRO A 186 35.48 33.98 21.27
C PRO A 186 34.59 35.02 20.50
N ALA A 187 33.31 34.64 20.28
CA ALA A 187 32.10 35.44 19.93
C ALA A 187 31.89 35.80 18.44
N GLU A 188 30.70 35.83 17.83
CA GLU A 188 29.32 35.39 18.08
C GLU A 188 28.63 35.31 16.67
N THR A 189 27.51 34.60 16.59
CA THR A 189 26.57 34.26 15.47
C THR A 189 26.19 35.37 14.45
N PRO A 190 25.32 35.13 13.41
CA PRO A 190 24.75 33.87 12.87
C PRO A 190 24.82 33.76 11.31
N SER A 191 24.58 32.58 10.74
CA SER A 191 23.61 32.43 9.63
C SER A 191 23.42 30.98 9.18
N SER A 192 22.15 30.69 8.95
CA SER A 192 21.52 29.49 8.40
C SER A 192 22.32 28.72 7.36
N THR A 193 22.31 27.39 7.48
CA THR A 193 22.37 26.51 6.32
C THR A 193 21.41 25.34 6.53
N SER A 194 20.52 25.22 5.56
CA SER A 194 19.55 24.15 5.35
C SER A 194 20.18 22.76 5.47
N GLN A 195 19.65 21.93 6.36
CA GLN A 195 19.81 20.48 6.28
C GLN A 195 18.59 19.88 5.59
N PRO A 196 18.75 18.91 4.66
CA PRO A 196 17.63 18.06 4.26
C PRO A 196 17.28 17.07 5.39
N PRO A 197 16.01 16.65 5.52
CA PRO A 197 15.60 15.77 6.61
C PRO A 197 16.11 14.34 6.35
N THR A 198 17.16 13.93 7.06
CA THR A 198 17.48 12.50 7.23
C THR A 198 16.45 11.86 8.16
N THR A 199 15.48 11.15 7.60
CA THR A 199 14.65 10.19 8.31
C THR A 199 15.53 8.99 8.70
N ARG A 200 16.09 9.03 9.92
CA ARG A 200 16.85 7.91 10.48
C ARG A 200 15.89 6.78 10.84
N TYR A 201 15.85 5.74 10.02
CA TYR A 201 15.43 4.41 10.49
C TYR A 201 16.56 3.85 11.36
N ASN A 202 16.34 3.82 12.68
CA ASN A 202 17.24 3.18 13.63
C ASN A 202 16.94 1.67 13.65
N PHE A 203 17.87 0.85 13.18
CA PHE A 203 17.86 -0.60 13.42
C PHE A 203 19.22 -1.07 13.95
N PRO A 204 19.25 -2.07 14.86
CA PRO A 204 20.48 -2.55 15.46
C PRO A 204 21.33 -3.31 14.43
N SER A 205 22.63 -3.04 14.47
CA SER A 205 23.65 -3.68 13.63
C SER A 205 23.78 -5.16 13.99
N ALA A 206 23.59 -6.05 13.03
CA ALA A 206 23.90 -7.47 13.16
C ALA A 206 25.06 -7.83 12.21
N SER A 207 26.10 -8.38 12.79
CA SER A 207 27.37 -8.77 12.17
C SER A 207 27.24 -9.91 11.14
N GLU A 208 28.02 -9.74 10.06
CA GLU A 208 28.89 -10.70 9.35
C GLU A 208 28.39 -12.03 8.72
N LEU A 209 28.81 -12.19 7.44
CA LEU A 209 29.06 -13.38 6.58
C LEU A 209 27.96 -13.90 5.62
N PRO A 210 28.32 -14.60 4.52
CA PRO A 210 29.38 -14.33 3.53
C PRO A 210 28.83 -14.18 2.10
N ALA A 211 29.63 -13.64 1.19
CA ALA A 211 29.29 -13.44 -0.22
C ALA A 211 29.13 -14.77 -0.97
N ILE A 212 27.99 -14.95 -1.65
CA ILE A 212 27.78 -16.02 -2.63
C ILE A 212 27.63 -15.36 -3.99
N HIS A 213 28.57 -15.68 -4.88
CA HIS A 213 28.52 -15.35 -6.29
C HIS A 213 27.29 -16.02 -6.92
N THR A 214 26.43 -15.26 -7.61
CA THR A 214 25.51 -15.86 -8.57
C THR A 214 25.33 -14.95 -9.78
N THR A 215 25.45 -15.62 -10.91
CA THR A 215 25.50 -15.22 -12.31
C THR A 215 24.42 -14.24 -12.76
N SER A 216 24.88 -13.26 -13.56
CA SER A 216 24.07 -12.34 -14.36
C SER A 216 23.09 -13.12 -15.25
N GLN A 217 21.80 -12.90 -15.01
CA GLN A 217 20.73 -13.32 -15.90
C GLN A 217 19.97 -12.05 -16.29
N LYS A 218 20.02 -11.73 -17.59
CA LYS A 218 19.41 -10.56 -18.22
C LYS A 218 17.88 -10.64 -18.08
N PRO A 219 17.17 -9.63 -17.54
CA PRO A 219 15.71 -9.61 -17.59
C PRO A 219 15.22 -8.87 -18.83
N ASP A 220 14.21 -9.48 -19.46
CA ASP A 220 13.35 -8.90 -20.49
C ASP A 220 12.64 -7.64 -19.97
N ASP A 221 12.72 -6.55 -20.73
CA ASP A 221 12.17 -5.21 -20.45
C ASP A 221 10.63 -5.11 -20.53
N THR A 222 9.89 -6.20 -20.31
CA THR A 222 8.44 -6.22 -20.54
C THR A 222 7.63 -6.53 -19.28
N LEU A 223 6.78 -5.56 -18.91
CA LEU A 223 5.74 -5.68 -17.89
C LEU A 223 4.75 -6.82 -18.20
N PRO A 224 4.05 -7.37 -17.20
CA PRO A 224 2.78 -8.07 -17.45
C PRO A 224 1.72 -7.05 -17.90
N ALA A 225 1.15 -7.27 -19.09
CA ALA A 225 0.14 -6.38 -19.65
C ALA A 225 -1.15 -6.37 -18.81
N TYR A 226 -1.67 -5.19 -18.52
CA TYR A 226 -3.01 -5.00 -17.95
C TYR A 226 -3.97 -4.55 -19.05
N ASN A 227 -4.96 -5.38 -19.37
CA ASN A 227 -6.07 -5.00 -20.24
C ASN A 227 -6.99 -4.04 -19.48
N SER A 228 -6.79 -2.75 -19.70
CA SER A 228 -7.80 -1.73 -19.39
C SER A 228 -8.94 -1.87 -20.41
N PRO A 229 -10.22 -2.01 -20.01
CA PRO A 229 -11.30 -1.89 -20.97
C PRO A 229 -11.41 -0.41 -21.39
N SER A 230 -10.98 -0.12 -22.61
CA SER A 230 -11.31 1.09 -23.32
C SER A 230 -12.83 1.21 -23.40
N ARG A 231 -13.34 2.38 -23.01
CA ARG A 231 -14.70 2.80 -23.31
C ARG A 231 -14.75 3.06 -24.81
N ASP A 232 -15.23 2.09 -25.58
CA ASP A 232 -15.83 2.35 -26.88
C ASP A 232 -17.20 1.69 -26.96
N VAL A 233 -18.16 2.55 -27.28
CA VAL A 233 -19.54 2.25 -27.63
C VAL A 233 -19.52 1.78 -29.08
N ASP A 234 -19.86 0.51 -29.32
CA ASP A 234 -20.99 0.10 -30.19
C ASP A 234 -21.00 -1.41 -30.46
N THR A 235 -22.17 -2.00 -30.22
CA THR A 235 -22.84 -3.11 -30.93
C THR A 235 -22.04 -4.36 -31.33
N ILE A 236 -22.41 -5.53 -30.78
CA ILE A 236 -23.02 -6.68 -31.48
C ILE A 236 -23.20 -7.88 -30.51
N ASN A 237 -24.45 -8.33 -30.42
CA ASN A 237 -25.02 -9.64 -30.01
C ASN A 237 -24.12 -10.75 -29.43
N GLY A 238 -24.56 -11.29 -28.28
CA GLY A 238 -24.26 -12.66 -27.87
C GLY A 238 -24.50 -12.92 -26.38
N SER A 239 -25.73 -13.25 -25.99
CA SER A 239 -26.01 -13.86 -24.67
C SER A 239 -25.42 -15.27 -24.59
N PRO A 240 -24.92 -15.68 -23.42
CA PRO A 240 -25.06 -17.06 -22.99
C PRO A 240 -25.83 -17.12 -21.66
N THR A 241 -26.99 -17.76 -21.74
CA THR A 241 -27.81 -18.26 -20.64
C THR A 241 -27.05 -19.38 -19.92
N PHE A 242 -26.90 -19.31 -18.59
CA PHE A 242 -26.51 -20.46 -17.78
C PHE A 242 -27.68 -20.89 -16.89
N VAL A 243 -28.04 -22.16 -17.06
CA VAL A 243 -29.18 -22.85 -16.46
C VAL A 243 -28.79 -23.39 -15.08
N SER A 244 -29.63 -23.09 -14.09
CA SER A 244 -29.64 -23.70 -12.75
C SER A 244 -29.86 -25.21 -12.81
N GLY A 245 -28.98 -25.98 -12.17
CA GLY A 245 -29.17 -27.41 -11.88
C GLY A 245 -29.48 -27.62 -10.40
N SER A 246 -30.72 -28.05 -10.11
CA SER A 246 -31.26 -28.40 -8.80
C SER A 246 -30.88 -29.83 -8.40
N SER A 247 -30.64 -30.10 -7.11
CA SER A 247 -30.36 -31.44 -6.57
C SER A 247 -31.37 -31.83 -5.48
N SER A 248 -32.30 -32.72 -5.88
CA SER A 248 -33.06 -33.76 -5.15
C SER A 248 -33.56 -33.52 -3.70
N GLU A 249 -34.89 -33.52 -3.56
CA GLU A 249 -35.68 -33.81 -2.35
C GLU A 249 -35.54 -35.28 -1.86
N PRO A 250 -35.76 -35.57 -0.56
CA PRO A 250 -36.01 -36.91 -0.06
C PRO A 250 -37.52 -37.24 0.02
N LEU A 251 -37.88 -38.45 -0.39
CA LEU A 251 -39.23 -39.02 -0.34
C LEU A 251 -39.49 -39.69 1.03
N GLU A 252 -40.42 -39.17 1.81
CA GLU A 252 -41.05 -39.90 2.94
C GLU A 252 -41.98 -40.99 2.40
N LYS A 253 -41.99 -42.16 3.06
CA LYS A 253 -43.07 -43.15 2.93
C LYS A 253 -43.56 -43.55 4.32
N SER A 254 -44.89 -43.52 4.42
CA SER A 254 -45.76 -44.02 5.48
C SER A 254 -45.69 -45.53 5.68
#